data_AF-A0A6A6W6X0-F1
#
_entry.id   AF-A0A6A6W6X0-F1
#
_cell.length_a   1.000
_cell.length_b   1.000
_cell.length_c   1.000
_cell.angle_alpha   90.00
_cell.angle_beta   90.00
_cell.angle_gamma   90.00
#
_symmetry.space_group_name_H-M   'P 1'
#
loop_
_entity.id
_entity.type
_entity.pdbx_description
1 polymer ?
#
loop_
_entity_poly.entity_id
_entity_poly.type
_entity_poly.pdbx_seq_one_letter_code
_entity_poly.pdbx_strand_id
1 'polypeptide(L)'
;MNQHQANGNVPMMNGMPSSGQQTDMTHLWTVINTLSDALAENRAQNTSLVNGIHQIQARINEDGAFPPPNHVNGETTNSLAAQNASLEAENLALRRTNAALTAELETSTALLDDYESSLKIILDKLRPYAFNHQQALLSIHRHYNSLLESERQERLEQSLDHARWQAGLGKVAELAREALRAQTEDRTPYLGKIAELKYENRVLRRLNGWEEGSDSEGEEEKRSQLGQ
;
A
#
# COMPACT_ATOMS: atom_id res chain seq x y z
N MET A 1 33.98 -12.21 -79.91
CA MET A 1 32.56 -11.77 -79.94
C MET A 1 31.79 -12.65 -78.97
N ASN A 2 31.31 -12.14 -77.84
CA ASN A 2 29.98 -11.49 -77.67
C ASN A 2 28.83 -12.43 -78.06
N GLN A 3 27.73 -12.62 -77.32
CA GLN A 3 27.22 -12.19 -76.01
C GLN A 3 25.80 -12.79 -75.89
N HIS A 4 25.14 -12.62 -74.73
CA HIS A 4 23.76 -12.99 -74.33
C HIS A 4 23.66 -14.38 -73.66
N GLN A 5 23.66 -14.54 -72.33
CA GLN A 5 22.85 -13.87 -71.28
C GLN A 5 21.34 -13.96 -71.53
N ALA A 6 20.68 -14.87 -70.82
CA ALA A 6 19.31 -14.73 -70.37
C ALA A 6 19.17 -15.41 -69.00
N ASN A 7 19.14 -14.56 -67.99
CA ASN A 7 18.90 -14.82 -66.59
C ASN A 7 17.44 -15.25 -66.40
N GLY A 8 17.21 -16.36 -65.70
CA GLY A 8 15.88 -16.88 -65.37
C GLY A 8 15.89 -17.50 -63.97
N ASN A 9 16.22 -16.65 -63.00
CA ASN A 9 16.22 -16.93 -61.56
C ASN A 9 14.79 -17.33 -61.12
N VAL A 10 14.53 -18.63 -61.00
CA VAL A 10 13.29 -19.16 -60.40
C VAL A 10 13.50 -19.27 -58.88
N PRO A 11 12.56 -18.77 -58.05
CA PRO A 11 12.82 -18.51 -56.65
C PRO A 11 12.97 -19.80 -55.84
N MET A 12 13.99 -19.81 -54.98
CA MET A 12 14.07 -20.65 -53.78
C MET A 12 12.85 -20.39 -52.88
N MET A 13 11.73 -21.06 -53.17
CA MET A 13 10.62 -21.18 -52.25
C MET A 13 10.89 -22.40 -51.37
N ASN A 14 11.66 -22.14 -50.30
CA ASN A 14 11.74 -22.94 -49.09
C ASN A 14 10.33 -23.05 -48.48
N GLY A 15 9.49 -23.91 -49.05
CA GLY A 15 8.27 -24.39 -48.42
C GLY A 15 8.70 -25.35 -47.32
N MET A 16 8.57 -24.91 -46.07
CA MET A 16 8.77 -25.73 -44.88
C MET A 16 8.28 -27.16 -45.11
N PRO A 17 9.07 -28.21 -44.82
CA PRO A 17 8.58 -29.56 -44.90
C PRO A 17 7.34 -29.65 -44.02
N SER A 18 6.22 -30.04 -44.62
CA SER A 18 4.94 -30.20 -43.93
C SER A 18 5.18 -31.02 -42.67
N SER A 19 5.07 -30.37 -41.50
CA SER A 19 5.32 -30.99 -40.20
C SER A 19 4.48 -32.25 -40.02
N GLY A 20 3.28 -32.29 -40.62
CA GLY A 20 2.42 -33.48 -40.66
C GLY A 20 3.03 -34.67 -41.42
N GLN A 21 3.75 -34.45 -42.52
CA GLN A 21 4.40 -35.55 -43.26
C GLN A 21 5.62 -36.11 -42.51
N GLN A 22 6.35 -35.27 -41.78
CA GLN A 22 7.45 -35.73 -40.92
C GLN A 22 6.94 -36.46 -39.67
N THR A 23 5.83 -35.98 -39.07
CA THR A 23 5.16 -36.67 -37.96
C THR A 23 4.60 -38.02 -38.41
N ASP A 24 3.97 -38.10 -39.58
CA ASP A 24 3.46 -39.36 -40.13
C ASP A 24 4.59 -40.35 -40.44
N MET A 25 5.69 -39.89 -41.04
CA MET A 25 6.89 -40.72 -41.24
C MET A 25 7.48 -41.24 -39.92
N THR A 26 7.48 -40.42 -38.87
CA THR A 26 7.95 -40.84 -37.53
C THR A 26 6.99 -41.86 -36.90
N HIS A 27 5.68 -41.67 -37.09
CA HIS A 27 4.65 -42.60 -36.61
C HIS A 27 4.72 -43.96 -37.34
N LEU A 28 4.83 -43.96 -38.66
CA LEU A 28 5.00 -45.17 -39.45
C LEU A 28 6.28 -45.92 -39.07
N TRP A 29 7.38 -45.21 -38.83
CA TRP A 29 8.63 -45.84 -38.38
C TRP A 29 8.47 -46.48 -36.99
N THR A 30 7.73 -45.83 -36.10
CA THR A 30 7.39 -46.37 -34.78
C THR A 30 6.54 -47.63 -34.89
N VAL A 31 5.49 -47.59 -35.72
CA VAL A 31 4.60 -48.74 -35.97
C VAL A 31 5.38 -49.90 -36.58
N ILE A 32 6.25 -49.63 -37.57
CA ILE A 32 7.11 -50.66 -38.19
C ILE A 32 8.03 -51.30 -37.15
N ASN A 33 8.66 -50.52 -36.27
CA ASN A 33 9.46 -51.09 -35.19
C ASN A 33 8.64 -51.95 -34.24
N THR A 34 7.47 -51.48 -33.81
CA THR A 34 6.60 -52.28 -32.91
C THR A 34 6.14 -53.58 -33.57
N LEU A 35 5.84 -53.55 -34.86
CA LEU A 35 5.47 -54.76 -35.62
C LEU A 35 6.67 -55.69 -35.82
N SER A 36 7.87 -55.14 -36.01
CA SER A 36 9.10 -55.92 -36.13
C SER A 36 9.46 -56.59 -34.81
N ASP A 37 9.30 -55.90 -33.69
CA ASP A 37 9.49 -56.45 -32.34
C ASP A 37 8.44 -57.54 -32.07
N ALA A 38 7.17 -57.30 -32.41
CA ALA A 38 6.10 -58.29 -32.28
C ALA A 38 6.34 -59.52 -33.17
N LEU A 39 6.93 -59.35 -34.36
CA LEU A 39 7.25 -60.46 -35.25
C LEU A 39 8.49 -61.23 -34.77
N ALA A 40 9.49 -60.56 -34.20
CA ALA A 40 10.63 -61.20 -33.55
C ALA A 40 10.19 -62.04 -32.34
N GLU A 41 9.29 -61.49 -31.52
CA GLU A 41 8.68 -62.18 -30.38
C GLU A 41 7.86 -63.39 -30.83
N ASN A 42 7.00 -63.25 -31.86
CA ASN A 42 6.24 -64.37 -32.42
C ASN A 42 7.15 -65.47 -32.99
N ARG A 43 8.31 -65.11 -33.56
CA ARG A 43 9.30 -66.10 -34.01
C ARG A 43 9.97 -66.80 -32.84
N ALA A 44 10.34 -66.09 -31.79
CA ALA A 44 10.90 -66.67 -30.57
C ALA A 44 9.92 -67.61 -29.87
N GLN A 45 8.64 -67.24 -29.82
CA GLN A 45 7.57 -68.10 -29.29
C GLN A 45 7.35 -69.33 -30.16
N ASN A 46 7.35 -69.20 -31.49
CA ASN A 46 7.24 -70.35 -32.39
C ASN A 46 8.44 -71.28 -32.30
N THR A 47 9.67 -70.78 -32.20
CA THR A 47 10.85 -71.64 -32.01
C THR A 47 10.81 -72.34 -30.66
N SER A 48 10.38 -71.66 -29.60
CA SER A 48 10.15 -72.27 -28.28
C SER A 48 9.09 -73.36 -28.32
N LEU A 49 7.95 -73.13 -28.99
CA LEU A 49 6.89 -74.12 -29.17
C LEU A 49 7.36 -75.32 -30.00
N VAL A 50 8.05 -75.09 -31.12
CA VAL A 50 8.60 -76.15 -31.97
C VAL A 50 9.64 -76.96 -31.19
N ASN A 51 10.51 -76.32 -30.40
CA ASN A 51 11.45 -77.01 -29.53
C ASN A 51 10.72 -77.81 -28.43
N GLY A 52 9.65 -77.27 -27.85
CA GLY A 52 8.79 -77.97 -26.90
C GLY A 52 8.11 -79.19 -27.52
N ILE A 53 7.60 -79.07 -28.74
CA ILE A 53 7.01 -80.17 -29.51
C ILE A 53 8.07 -81.22 -29.84
N HIS A 54 9.28 -80.84 -30.27
CA HIS A 54 10.36 -81.79 -30.51
C HIS A 54 10.81 -82.50 -29.25
N GLN A 55 10.84 -81.84 -28.10
CA GLN A 55 11.14 -82.46 -26.81
C GLN A 55 10.03 -83.42 -26.37
N ILE A 56 8.76 -83.06 -26.58
CA ILE A 56 7.61 -83.94 -26.32
C ILE A 56 7.65 -85.15 -27.26
N GLN A 57 7.93 -84.94 -28.54
CA GLN A 57 8.01 -86.01 -29.53
C GLN A 57 9.20 -86.93 -29.31
N ALA A 58 10.36 -86.39 -28.91
CA ALA A 58 11.51 -87.19 -28.49
C ALA A 58 11.18 -88.05 -27.26
N ARG A 59 10.50 -87.48 -26.24
CA ARG A 59 10.05 -88.23 -25.05
C ARG A 59 8.99 -89.29 -25.37
N ILE A 60 8.06 -89.02 -26.29
CA ILE A 60 7.06 -90.00 -26.75
C ILE A 60 7.75 -91.16 -27.49
N ASN A 61 8.78 -90.87 -28.28
CA ASN A 61 9.52 -91.87 -29.03
C ASN A 61 10.49 -92.69 -28.16
N GLU A 62 11.05 -92.09 -27.10
CA GLU A 62 12.02 -92.76 -26.20
C GLU A 62 11.34 -93.57 -25.08
N ASP A 63 10.23 -93.09 -24.50
CA ASP A 63 9.61 -93.73 -23.31
C ASP A 63 8.24 -94.39 -23.57
N GLY A 64 7.64 -94.25 -24.77
CA GLY A 64 6.37 -94.91 -25.12
C GLY A 64 5.17 -94.61 -24.20
N ALA A 65 5.32 -93.69 -23.24
CA ALA A 65 4.34 -93.35 -22.24
C ALA A 65 4.07 -91.84 -22.27
N PHE A 66 2.84 -91.47 -22.60
CA PHE A 66 2.34 -90.12 -22.35
C PHE A 66 2.43 -89.84 -20.84
N PRO A 67 3.03 -88.71 -20.40
CA PRO A 67 2.90 -88.29 -19.01
C PRO A 67 1.40 -88.07 -18.73
N PRO A 68 0.87 -88.52 -17.58
CA PRO A 68 -0.54 -88.32 -17.27
C PRO A 68 -0.86 -86.83 -17.32
N PRO A 69 -1.92 -86.40 -18.02
CA PRO A 69 -2.27 -84.99 -18.17
C PRO A 69 -2.48 -84.29 -16.82
N ASN A 70 -2.71 -85.04 -15.74
CA ASN A 70 -2.94 -84.52 -14.40
C ASN A 70 -1.71 -83.85 -13.76
N HIS A 71 -0.47 -84.22 -14.11
CA HIS A 71 0.71 -83.65 -13.47
C HIS A 71 1.10 -82.28 -14.07
N VAL A 72 0.97 -82.13 -15.39
CA VAL A 72 1.32 -80.88 -16.10
C VAL A 72 0.21 -79.84 -15.95
N ASN A 73 -1.06 -80.28 -15.93
CA ASN A 73 -2.19 -79.39 -15.74
C ASN A 73 -2.33 -78.97 -14.26
N GLY A 74 -2.04 -79.86 -13.29
CA GLY A 74 -2.10 -79.53 -11.86
C GLY A 74 -1.08 -78.47 -11.43
N GLU A 75 0.18 -78.60 -11.86
CA GLU A 75 1.26 -77.67 -11.49
C GLU A 75 1.09 -76.28 -12.15
N THR A 76 0.63 -76.24 -13.40
CA THR A 76 0.27 -74.99 -14.08
C THR A 76 -0.99 -74.35 -13.48
N THR A 77 -2.02 -75.12 -13.14
CA THR A 77 -3.21 -74.58 -12.46
C THR A 77 -2.90 -74.05 -11.06
N ASN A 78 -2.02 -74.71 -10.31
CA ASN A 78 -1.61 -74.25 -8.97
C ASN A 78 -0.75 -72.98 -9.05
N SER A 79 0.15 -72.90 -10.03
CA SER A 79 0.96 -71.70 -10.29
C SER A 79 0.09 -70.51 -10.71
N LEU A 80 -0.86 -70.72 -11.63
CA LEU A 80 -1.82 -69.69 -12.04
C LEU A 80 -2.75 -69.26 -10.90
N ALA A 81 -3.21 -70.20 -10.06
CA ALA A 81 -4.01 -69.88 -8.88
C ALA A 81 -3.22 -69.04 -7.85
N ALA A 82 -1.95 -69.36 -7.62
CA ALA A 82 -1.07 -68.58 -6.75
C ALA A 82 -0.81 -67.18 -7.31
N GLN A 83 -0.61 -67.05 -8.62
CA GLN A 83 -0.43 -65.76 -9.29
C GLN A 83 -1.70 -64.91 -9.23
N ASN A 84 -2.87 -65.50 -9.46
CA ASN A 84 -4.16 -64.82 -9.31
C ASN A 84 -4.39 -64.36 -7.87
N ALA A 85 -4.12 -65.20 -6.87
CA ALA A 85 -4.22 -64.82 -5.47
C ALA A 85 -3.26 -63.66 -5.10
N SER A 86 -2.05 -63.64 -5.66
CA SER A 86 -1.10 -62.53 -5.49
C SER A 86 -1.61 -61.24 -6.13
N LEU A 87 -2.14 -61.31 -7.36
CA LEU A 87 -2.69 -60.16 -8.07
C LEU A 87 -3.95 -59.60 -7.38
N GLU A 88 -4.77 -60.47 -6.81
CA GLU A 88 -5.93 -60.08 -5.99
C GLU A 88 -5.48 -59.38 -4.69
N ALA A 89 -4.46 -59.91 -4.01
CA ALA A 89 -3.89 -59.29 -2.82
C ALA A 89 -3.30 -57.90 -3.12
N GLU A 90 -2.58 -57.76 -4.24
CA GLU A 90 -2.05 -56.48 -4.71
C GLU A 90 -3.17 -55.50 -5.07
N ASN A 91 -4.20 -55.94 -5.79
CA ASN A 91 -5.37 -55.12 -6.09
C ASN A 91 -6.07 -54.63 -4.83
N LEU A 92 -6.22 -55.49 -3.83
CA LEU A 92 -6.80 -55.12 -2.54
C LEU A 92 -5.93 -54.10 -1.80
N ALA A 93 -4.60 -54.25 -1.82
CA ALA A 93 -3.67 -53.29 -1.24
C ALA A 93 -3.77 -51.93 -1.94
N LEU A 94 -3.75 -51.90 -3.28
CA LEU A 94 -3.89 -50.69 -4.08
C LEU A 94 -5.24 -50.01 -3.86
N ARG A 95 -6.33 -50.77 -3.72
CA ARG A 95 -7.65 -50.20 -3.40
C ARG A 95 -7.68 -49.55 -2.02
N ARG A 96 -7.01 -50.14 -1.03
CA ARG A 96 -6.90 -49.57 0.32
C ARG A 96 -6.07 -48.30 0.33
N THR A 97 -4.94 -48.27 -0.38
CA THR A 97 -4.12 -47.05 -0.46
C THR A 97 -4.84 -45.95 -1.21
N ASN A 98 -5.55 -46.27 -2.29
CA ASN A 98 -6.34 -45.29 -3.02
C ASN A 98 -7.46 -44.71 -2.13
N ALA A 99 -8.18 -45.55 -1.39
CA ALA A 99 -9.20 -45.09 -0.42
C ALA A 99 -8.61 -44.20 0.69
N ALA A 100 -7.40 -44.51 1.17
CA ALA A 100 -6.72 -43.69 2.16
C ALA A 100 -6.30 -42.34 1.58
N LEU A 101 -5.72 -42.32 0.38
CA LEU A 101 -5.33 -41.10 -0.32
C LEU A 101 -6.54 -40.22 -0.65
N THR A 102 -7.68 -40.80 -1.05
CA THR A 102 -8.90 -40.02 -1.29
C THR A 102 -9.41 -39.39 -0.01
N ALA A 103 -9.40 -40.11 1.13
CA ALA A 103 -9.79 -39.55 2.41
C ALA A 103 -8.83 -38.43 2.89
N GLU A 104 -7.53 -38.58 2.64
CA GLU A 104 -6.54 -37.54 2.94
C GLU A 104 -6.74 -36.29 2.05
N LEU A 105 -7.08 -36.49 0.78
CA LEU A 105 -7.40 -35.39 -0.14
C LEU A 105 -8.68 -34.67 0.29
N GLU A 106 -9.73 -35.40 0.69
CA GLU A 106 -10.97 -34.82 1.23
C GLU A 106 -10.71 -34.00 2.49
N THR A 107 -9.89 -34.49 3.42
CA THR A 107 -9.56 -33.72 4.63
C THR A 107 -8.70 -32.49 4.32
N SER A 108 -7.74 -32.61 3.40
CA SER A 108 -6.88 -31.49 2.97
C SER A 108 -7.67 -30.39 2.24
N THR A 109 -8.64 -30.78 1.41
CA THR A 109 -9.53 -29.83 0.71
C THR A 109 -10.46 -29.11 1.68
N ALA A 110 -11.05 -29.83 2.65
CA ALA A 110 -11.84 -29.20 3.71
C ALA A 110 -11.04 -28.16 4.52
N LEU A 111 -9.78 -28.48 4.83
CA LEU A 111 -8.88 -27.55 5.52
C LEU A 111 -8.59 -26.28 4.68
N LEU A 112 -8.42 -26.44 3.37
CA LEU A 112 -8.24 -25.30 2.46
C LEU A 112 -9.47 -24.39 2.43
N ASP A 113 -10.67 -24.98 2.39
CA ASP A 113 -11.93 -24.22 2.42
C ASP A 113 -12.08 -23.44 3.74
N ASP A 114 -11.71 -24.05 4.88
CA ASP A 114 -11.71 -23.39 6.19
C ASP A 114 -10.71 -22.21 6.23
N TYR A 115 -9.51 -22.38 5.66
CA TYR A 115 -8.54 -21.31 5.54
C TYR A 115 -9.05 -20.19 4.65
N GLU A 116 -9.62 -20.49 3.49
CA GLU A 116 -10.18 -19.49 2.58
C GLU A 116 -11.30 -18.69 3.25
N SER A 117 -12.21 -19.38 3.95
CA SER A 117 -13.29 -18.77 4.72
C SER A 117 -12.75 -17.84 5.81
N SER A 118 -11.78 -18.30 6.60
CA SER A 118 -11.15 -17.49 7.65
C SER A 118 -10.45 -16.25 7.08
N LEU A 119 -9.70 -16.42 5.99
CA LEU A 119 -8.97 -15.32 5.34
C LEU A 119 -9.94 -14.30 4.76
N LYS A 120 -11.06 -14.74 4.18
CA LYS A 120 -12.15 -13.87 3.73
C LYS A 120 -12.72 -13.04 4.88
N ILE A 121 -13.02 -13.67 6.01
CA ILE A 121 -13.52 -12.94 7.20
C ILE A 121 -12.49 -11.91 7.68
N ILE A 122 -11.21 -12.29 7.74
CA ILE A 122 -10.13 -11.36 8.14
C ILE A 122 -10.06 -10.18 7.18
N LEU A 123 -10.08 -10.41 5.87
CA LEU A 123 -10.08 -9.35 4.85
C LEU A 123 -11.29 -8.44 4.96
N ASP A 124 -12.48 -9.01 5.17
CA ASP A 124 -13.73 -8.27 5.34
C ASP A 124 -13.72 -7.37 6.58
N LYS A 125 -12.95 -7.70 7.62
CA LYS A 125 -12.77 -6.84 8.81
C LYS A 125 -11.58 -5.89 8.68
N LEU A 126 -10.49 -6.32 8.07
CA LEU A 126 -9.25 -5.56 7.96
C LEU A 126 -9.42 -4.34 7.05
N ARG A 127 -10.09 -4.50 5.90
CA ARG A 127 -10.32 -3.39 4.96
C ARG A 127 -11.11 -2.22 5.60
N PRO A 128 -12.29 -2.43 6.22
CA PRO A 128 -13.01 -1.33 6.86
C PRO A 128 -12.26 -0.80 8.09
N TYR A 129 -11.54 -1.65 8.84
CA TYR A 129 -10.71 -1.18 9.96
C TYR A 129 -9.62 -0.21 9.49
N ALA A 130 -8.84 -0.58 8.48
CA ALA A 130 -7.78 0.26 7.94
C ALA A 130 -8.33 1.59 7.41
N PHE A 131 -9.44 1.55 6.68
CA PHE A 131 -10.12 2.74 6.16
C PHE A 131 -10.62 3.66 7.29
N ASN A 132 -11.34 3.10 8.27
CA ASN A 132 -11.86 3.87 9.40
C ASN A 132 -10.72 4.45 10.25
N HIS A 133 -9.64 3.71 10.43
CA HIS A 133 -8.46 4.17 11.14
C HIS A 133 -7.78 5.35 10.43
N GLN A 134 -7.57 5.25 9.11
CA GLN A 134 -7.04 6.36 8.31
C GLN A 134 -7.94 7.59 8.36
N GLN A 135 -9.26 7.39 8.27
CA GLN A 135 -10.24 8.47 8.37
C GLN A 135 -10.20 9.16 9.74
N ALA A 136 -10.08 8.38 10.83
CA ALA A 136 -9.94 8.91 12.18
C ALA A 136 -8.64 9.73 12.32
N LEU A 137 -7.52 9.21 11.84
CA LEU A 137 -6.24 9.93 11.87
C LEU A 137 -6.30 11.25 11.09
N LEU A 138 -6.88 11.24 9.89
CA LEU A 138 -7.11 12.45 9.11
C LEU A 138 -8.04 13.45 9.82
N SER A 139 -9.08 12.96 10.49
CA SER A 139 -9.99 13.82 11.27
C SER A 139 -9.27 14.54 12.41
N ILE A 140 -8.38 13.83 13.10
CA ILE A 140 -7.55 14.37 14.18
C ILE A 140 -6.60 15.42 13.63
N HIS A 141 -5.89 15.14 12.53
CA HIS A 141 -5.00 16.12 11.90
C HIS A 141 -5.76 17.38 11.46
N ARG A 142 -6.94 17.23 10.84
CA ARG A 142 -7.77 18.37 10.46
C ARG A 142 -8.21 19.18 11.68
N HIS A 143 -8.61 18.51 12.76
CA HIS A 143 -9.02 19.16 13.98
C HIS A 143 -7.88 19.97 14.62
N TYR A 144 -6.70 19.39 14.77
CA TYR A 144 -5.54 20.11 15.32
C TYR A 144 -5.06 21.25 14.42
N ASN A 145 -5.10 21.06 13.10
CA ASN A 145 -4.78 22.15 12.17
C ASN A 145 -5.77 23.30 12.30
N SER A 146 -7.07 23.00 12.43
CA SER A 146 -8.09 24.02 12.67
C SER A 146 -7.87 24.75 13.99
N LEU A 147 -7.51 24.03 15.06
CA LEU A 147 -7.24 24.63 16.38
C LEU A 147 -5.98 25.51 16.34
N LEU A 148 -4.94 25.07 15.64
CA LEU A 148 -3.72 25.85 15.47
C LEU A 148 -3.98 27.13 14.68
N GLU A 149 -4.84 27.06 13.65
CA GLU A 149 -5.22 28.23 12.87
C GLU A 149 -6.07 29.20 13.67
N SER A 150 -7.03 28.72 14.48
CA SER A 150 -7.82 29.59 15.35
C SER A 150 -6.95 30.30 16.39
N GLU A 151 -5.98 29.60 16.99
CA GLU A 151 -5.02 30.19 17.93
C GLU A 151 -4.15 31.26 17.27
N ARG A 152 -3.69 31.02 16.04
CA ARG A 152 -2.94 32.04 15.27
C ARG A 152 -3.79 33.26 14.98
N GLN A 153 -5.03 33.06 14.57
CA GLN A 153 -5.96 34.15 14.30
C GLN A 153 -6.22 34.96 15.58
N GLU A 154 -6.51 34.30 16.70
CA GLU A 154 -6.76 34.98 17.97
C GLU A 154 -5.53 35.80 18.42
N ARG A 155 -4.32 35.25 18.29
CA ARG A 155 -3.08 35.99 18.60
C ARG A 155 -2.89 37.21 17.69
N LEU A 156 -3.19 37.08 16.40
CA LEU A 156 -3.13 38.19 15.45
C LEU A 156 -4.15 39.27 15.83
N GLU A 157 -5.38 38.89 16.17
CA GLU A 157 -6.43 39.81 16.63
C GLU A 157 -6.01 40.55 17.90
N GLN A 158 -5.49 39.84 18.90
CA GLN A 158 -4.97 40.44 20.14
C GLN A 158 -3.81 41.43 19.85
N SER A 159 -2.91 41.08 18.94
CA SER A 159 -1.80 41.95 18.54
C SER A 159 -2.29 43.21 17.83
N LEU A 160 -3.27 43.08 16.93
CA LEU A 160 -3.89 44.21 16.24
C LEU A 160 -4.63 45.13 17.22
N ASP A 161 -5.36 44.57 18.18
CA ASP A 161 -6.04 45.35 19.20
C ASP A 161 -5.04 46.07 20.10
N HIS A 162 -3.97 45.40 20.54
CA HIS A 162 -2.90 46.05 21.28
C HIS A 162 -2.32 47.23 20.49
N ALA A 163 -2.03 47.06 19.20
CA ALA A 163 -1.54 48.14 18.35
C ALA A 163 -2.54 49.30 18.24
N ARG A 164 -3.85 49.02 18.13
CA ARG A 164 -4.91 50.04 18.13
C ARG A 164 -4.97 50.80 19.45
N TRP A 165 -4.90 50.10 20.59
CA TRP A 165 -4.88 50.71 21.91
C TRP A 165 -3.65 51.59 22.10
N GLN A 166 -2.46 51.12 21.72
CA GLN A 166 -1.22 51.90 21.80
C GLN A 166 -1.29 53.16 20.92
N ALA A 167 -1.80 53.05 19.69
CA ALA A 167 -2.00 54.21 18.83
C ALA A 167 -3.03 55.19 19.40
N GLY A 168 -4.13 54.70 19.98
CA GLY A 168 -5.14 55.52 20.64
C GLY A 168 -4.60 56.26 21.86
N LEU A 169 -3.86 55.58 22.73
CA LEU A 169 -3.20 56.17 23.88
C LEU A 169 -2.15 57.20 23.48
N GLY A 170 -1.38 56.94 22.41
CA GLY A 170 -0.44 57.91 21.84
C GLY A 170 -1.14 59.21 21.45
N LYS A 171 -2.25 59.13 20.72
CA LYS A 171 -3.05 60.31 20.33
C LYS A 171 -3.63 61.05 21.53
N VAL A 172 -4.15 60.33 22.53
CA VAL A 172 -4.68 60.97 23.75
C VAL A 172 -3.57 61.67 24.53
N ALA A 173 -2.39 61.06 24.63
CA ALA A 173 -1.23 61.68 25.28
C ALA A 173 -0.74 62.93 24.53
N GLU A 174 -0.74 62.91 23.20
CA GLU A 174 -0.46 64.10 22.37
C GLU A 174 -1.48 65.21 22.62
N LEU A 175 -2.78 64.92 22.52
CA LEU A 175 -3.85 65.89 22.79
C LEU A 175 -3.80 66.44 24.22
N ALA A 176 -3.46 65.61 25.21
CA ALA A 176 -3.32 66.06 26.59
C ALA A 176 -2.12 67.02 26.77
N ARG A 177 -1.00 66.75 26.09
CA ARG A 177 0.16 67.66 26.07
C ARG A 177 -0.16 68.96 25.35
N GLU A 178 -0.88 68.89 24.23
CA GLU A 178 -1.34 70.07 23.49
C GLU A 178 -2.31 70.91 24.33
N ALA A 179 -3.28 70.30 25.01
CA ALA A 179 -4.21 70.99 25.90
C ALA A 179 -3.50 71.66 27.08
N LEU A 180 -2.53 70.97 27.70
CA LEU A 180 -1.70 71.55 28.76
C LEU A 180 -0.89 72.74 28.23
N ARG A 181 -0.29 72.60 27.04
CA ARG A 181 0.47 73.66 26.39
C ARG A 181 -0.42 74.87 26.09
N ALA A 182 -1.59 74.67 25.50
CA ALA A 182 -2.58 75.73 25.26
C ALA A 182 -2.98 76.43 26.56
N GLN A 183 -3.26 75.68 27.63
CA GLN A 183 -3.58 76.27 28.94
C GLN A 183 -2.44 77.13 29.50
N THR A 184 -1.18 76.69 29.33
CA THR A 184 -0.03 77.49 29.77
C THR A 184 0.15 78.73 28.90
N GLU A 185 0.07 78.59 27.57
CA GLU A 185 0.20 79.68 26.61
C GLU A 185 -0.88 80.74 26.83
N ASP A 186 -2.15 80.35 27.04
CA ASP A 186 -3.26 81.26 27.33
C ASP A 186 -3.03 82.10 28.59
N ARG A 187 -2.35 81.56 29.61
CA ARG A 187 -2.07 82.28 30.87
C ARG A 187 -0.86 83.20 30.79
N THR A 188 0.13 82.88 29.96
CA THR A 188 1.37 83.67 29.84
C THR A 188 1.20 85.16 29.52
N PRO A 189 0.34 85.62 28.57
CA PRO A 189 0.21 87.04 28.26
C PRO A 189 -0.42 87.81 29.42
N TYR A 190 -1.38 87.22 30.14
CA TYR A 190 -1.99 87.85 31.31
C TYR A 190 -0.99 87.97 32.46
N LEU A 191 -0.15 86.96 32.70
CA LEU A 191 0.91 87.02 33.72
C LEU A 191 1.94 88.11 33.41
N GLY A 192 2.37 88.21 32.14
CA GLY A 192 3.26 89.28 31.69
C GLY A 192 2.63 90.66 31.86
N LYS A 193 1.36 90.81 31.44
CA LYS A 193 0.66 92.09 31.58
C LYS A 193 0.44 92.49 33.04
N ILE A 194 0.14 91.55 33.92
CA ILE A 194 0.05 91.80 35.37
C ILE A 194 1.40 92.27 35.91
N ALA A 195 2.51 91.65 35.50
CA ALA A 195 3.86 92.06 35.92
C ALA A 195 4.21 93.47 35.43
N GLU A 196 3.93 93.79 34.16
CA GLU A 196 4.10 95.14 33.60
C GLU A 196 3.26 96.18 34.35
N LEU A 197 1.98 95.90 34.58
CA LEU A 197 1.08 96.81 35.30
C LEU A 197 1.52 97.00 36.74
N LYS A 198 2.02 95.94 37.41
CA LYS A 198 2.62 96.05 38.76
C LYS A 198 3.85 96.95 38.75
N TYR A 199 4.73 96.81 37.75
CA TYR A 199 5.92 97.66 37.60
C TYR A 199 5.53 99.13 37.30
N GLU A 200 4.61 99.37 36.39
CA GLU A 200 4.11 100.71 36.06
C GLU A 200 3.46 101.36 37.29
N ASN A 201 2.62 100.62 38.03
CA ASN A 201 2.01 101.13 39.27
C ASN A 201 3.08 101.53 40.30
N ARG A 202 4.15 100.74 40.44
CA ARG A 202 5.29 101.06 41.31
C ARG A 202 5.98 102.35 40.87
N VAL A 203 6.26 102.52 39.58
CA VAL A 203 6.90 103.73 39.04
C VAL A 203 5.99 104.96 39.21
N LEU A 204 4.69 104.82 38.93
CA LEU A 204 3.72 105.91 39.09
C LEU A 204 3.54 106.32 40.55
N ARG A 205 3.56 105.37 41.50
CA ARG A 205 3.53 105.67 42.94
C ARG A 205 4.77 106.44 43.38
N ARG A 206 5.96 106.03 42.94
CA ARG A 206 7.21 106.78 43.18
C ARG A 206 7.13 108.22 42.67
N LEU A 207 6.64 108.41 41.44
CA LEU A 207 6.54 109.73 40.82
C LEU A 207 5.54 110.67 41.54
N ASN A 208 4.46 110.12 42.10
CA ASN A 208 3.47 110.87 42.87
C ASN A 208 3.82 111.00 44.37
N GLY A 209 4.99 110.50 44.80
CA GLY A 209 5.42 110.55 46.20
C GLY A 209 4.61 109.67 47.15
N TRP A 210 3.92 108.65 46.61
CA TRP A 210 3.17 107.67 47.39
C TRP A 210 4.07 106.48 47.74
N GLU A 211 3.84 105.88 48.91
CA GLU A 211 4.58 104.68 49.33
C GLU A 211 4.44 103.55 48.32
N GLU A 212 5.55 102.87 48.03
CA GLU A 212 5.54 101.69 47.15
C GLU A 212 4.71 100.60 47.84
N GLY A 213 3.50 100.35 47.33
CA GLY A 213 2.68 99.25 47.82
C GLY A 213 3.48 97.95 47.71
N SER A 214 3.60 97.22 48.81
CA SER A 214 4.26 95.93 48.87
C SER A 214 3.51 94.95 47.96
N ASP A 215 4.26 94.17 47.16
CA ASP A 215 3.69 93.14 46.29
C ASP A 215 2.83 92.09 47.05
N SER A 216 2.90 92.09 48.39
CA SER A 216 2.21 91.19 49.31
C SER A 216 0.79 91.64 49.71
N GLU A 217 0.47 92.93 49.68
CA GLU A 217 -0.76 93.44 50.35
C GLU A 217 -2.05 93.19 49.54
N GLY A 218 -1.97 93.07 48.21
CA GLY A 218 -3.15 92.85 47.37
C GLY A 218 -3.53 91.39 47.09
N GLU A 219 -2.64 90.43 47.36
CA GLU A 219 -2.89 88.99 47.14
C GLU A 219 -3.53 88.32 48.36
N GLU A 220 -3.25 88.81 49.58
CA GLU A 220 -3.85 88.30 50.81
C GLU A 220 -5.32 88.73 50.97
N GLU A 221 -5.66 90.00 50.71
CA GLU A 221 -7.05 90.48 50.83
C GLU A 221 -8.02 89.83 49.82
N LYS A 222 -7.56 89.54 48.58
CA LYS A 222 -8.40 88.88 47.57
C LYS A 222 -8.56 87.38 47.81
N ARG A 223 -7.54 86.71 48.34
CA ARG A 223 -7.64 85.29 48.74
C ARG A 223 -8.57 85.11 49.94
N SER A 224 -8.64 86.07 50.85
CA SER A 224 -9.60 86.06 51.96
C SER A 224 -11.04 86.35 51.56
N GLN A 225 -11.29 87.07 50.46
CA GLN A 225 -12.66 87.40 49.98
C GLN A 225 -13.26 86.37 49.01
N LEU A 226 -12.46 85.59 48.28
CA LEU A 226 -12.94 84.49 47.41
C LEU A 226 -13.12 83.15 48.15
N GLY A 227 -12.78 83.10 49.44
CA GLY A 227 -12.90 81.93 50.31
C GLY A 227 -14.10 81.96 51.27
N GLN A 228 -15.13 82.77 51.00
CA GLN A 228 -16.45 82.72 51.64
C GLN A 228 -17.55 82.50 50.59
#